data_AF-A0A7R8ZFG1-F1
#
_entry.id   AF-A0A7R8ZFG1-F1
#
_cell.length_a   1.000
_cell.length_b   1.000
_cell.length_c   1.000
_cell.angle_alpha   90.00
_cell.angle_beta   90.00
_cell.angle_gamma   90.00
#
_symmetry.space_group_name_H-M   'P 1'
#
loop_
_entity.id
_entity.type
_entity.pdbx_description
1 polymer ?
#
loop_
_entity_poly.entity_id
_entity_poly.type
_entity_poly.pdbx_seq_one_letter_code
_entity_poly.pdbx_strand_id
1 'polypeptide(L)'
;MAAVGEPLTLARGGEVPATKLAALQKVLQSDFLNAVREVYEHVYETVDIQGSQDIRASATAKATVAAFAASEGHAHPRVVELPKTEEGLGFNVMGGKEQNSPIYISRIIPGGVADRHGGLKRGDQLLSVNGV
;
A
#
# COMPACT_ATOMS: atom_id res chain seq x y z
N MET A 1 26.08 -6.17 -14.69
CA MET A 1 25.70 -4.74 -14.50
C MET A 1 24.54 -4.45 -15.44
N ALA A 2 23.31 -4.47 -14.96
CA ALA A 2 22.19 -3.87 -15.68
C ALA A 2 22.08 -2.41 -15.20
N ALA A 3 21.99 -1.47 -16.14
CA ALA A 3 21.94 -0.05 -15.85
C ALA A 3 20.65 0.31 -15.10
N VAL A 4 20.79 1.08 -14.03
CA VAL A 4 19.69 1.70 -13.29
C VAL A 4 18.97 2.65 -14.25
N GLY A 5 17.77 2.27 -14.71
CA GLY A 5 16.95 3.09 -15.62
C GLY A 5 16.31 2.38 -16.81
N GLU A 6 16.73 1.15 -17.14
CA GLU A 6 16.12 0.38 -18.24
C GLU A 6 15.00 -0.54 -17.72
N PRO A 7 13.88 -0.70 -18.44
CA PRO A 7 12.85 -1.67 -18.08
C PRO A 7 13.45 -3.08 -18.05
N LEU A 8 13.16 -3.84 -16.99
CA LEU A 8 13.64 -5.21 -16.83
C LEU A 8 13.05 -6.09 -17.95
N THR A 9 13.87 -6.38 -18.97
CA THR A 9 13.49 -7.30 -20.06
C THR A 9 14.12 -8.66 -19.83
N LEU A 10 13.29 -9.71 -19.75
CA LEU A 10 13.78 -11.09 -19.73
C LEU A 10 14.15 -11.53 -21.14
N ALA A 11 15.42 -11.84 -21.37
CA ALA A 11 15.86 -12.53 -22.58
C ALA A 11 15.44 -14.01 -22.51
N ARG A 12 15.08 -14.63 -23.65
CA ARG A 12 14.85 -16.09 -23.76
C ARG A 12 16.17 -16.84 -23.56
N GLY A 13 16.61 -16.99 -22.31
CA GLY A 13 17.79 -17.78 -21.95
C GLY A 13 17.40 -18.82 -20.91
N GLY A 14 17.31 -20.09 -21.33
CA GLY A 14 17.13 -21.25 -20.45
C GLY A 14 15.68 -21.61 -20.11
N GLU A 15 15.50 -22.89 -19.73
CA GLU A 15 14.33 -23.73 -19.38
C GLU A 15 13.10 -23.11 -18.66
N VAL A 16 12.69 -21.90 -19.00
CA VAL A 16 11.45 -21.29 -18.51
C VAL A 16 10.38 -21.46 -19.59
N PRO A 17 9.30 -22.22 -19.32
CA PRO A 17 8.18 -22.36 -20.25
C PRO A 17 7.70 -20.99 -20.74
N ALA A 18 7.47 -20.85 -22.06
CA ALA A 18 7.13 -19.58 -22.70
C ALA A 18 5.92 -18.87 -22.06
N THR A 19 4.97 -19.64 -21.52
CA THR A 19 3.81 -19.13 -20.79
C THR A 19 4.18 -18.46 -19.46
N LYS A 20 5.14 -19.03 -18.72
CA LYS A 20 5.68 -18.43 -17.49
C LYS A 20 6.48 -17.18 -17.79
N LEU A 21 7.25 -17.19 -18.89
CA LEU A 21 8.03 -16.03 -19.34
C LEU A 21 7.11 -14.83 -19.68
N ALA A 22 6.02 -15.08 -20.41
CA ALA A 22 5.05 -14.03 -20.75
C ALA A 22 4.34 -13.47 -19.51
N ALA A 23 3.98 -14.33 -18.55
CA ALA A 23 3.40 -13.89 -17.28
C ALA A 23 4.38 -13.02 -16.48
N LEU A 24 5.65 -13.44 -16.41
CA LEU A 24 6.71 -12.66 -15.78
C LEU A 24 6.94 -11.32 -16.48
N GLN A 25 6.95 -11.27 -17.81
CA GLN A 25 7.05 -10.00 -18.55
C GLN A 25 5.89 -9.06 -18.23
N LYS A 26 4.66 -9.57 -18.13
CA LYS A 26 3.51 -8.77 -17.73
C LYS A 26 3.67 -8.19 -16.31
N VAL A 27 4.18 -8.98 -15.37
CA VAL A 27 4.48 -8.50 -14.02
C VAL A 27 5.58 -7.44 -14.07
N LEU A 28 6.64 -7.67 -14.85
CA LEU A 28 7.76 -6.74 -15.01
C LEU A 28 7.36 -5.39 -15.59
N GLN A 29 6.29 -5.36 -16.38
CA GLN A 29 5.74 -4.16 -17.00
C GLN A 29 4.55 -3.57 -16.24
N SER A 30 4.17 -4.15 -15.09
CA SER A 30 3.00 -3.69 -14.33
C SER A 30 3.29 -2.44 -13.51
N ASP A 31 2.26 -1.61 -13.31
CA ASP A 31 2.31 -0.45 -12.40
C ASP A 31 2.67 -0.87 -10.98
N PHE A 32 2.25 -2.07 -10.56
CA PHE A 32 2.63 -2.65 -9.28
C PHE A 32 4.15 -2.79 -9.15
N LEU A 33 4.83 -3.38 -10.14
CA LEU A 33 6.28 -3.52 -10.06
C LEU A 33 7.00 -2.17 -10.17
N ASN A 34 6.46 -1.23 -10.95
CA ASN A 34 7.01 0.13 -11.00
C ASN A 34 6.98 0.79 -9.61
N ALA A 35 5.86 0.71 -8.90
CA ALA A 35 5.75 1.23 -7.53
C ALA A 35 6.70 0.50 -6.56
N VAL A 36 6.82 -0.83 -6.68
CA VAL A 36 7.77 -1.61 -5.86
C VAL A 36 9.21 -1.21 -6.14
N ARG A 37 9.56 -0.93 -7.39
CA ARG A 37 10.91 -0.48 -7.79
C ARG A 37 11.23 0.88 -7.19
N GLU A 38 10.30 1.85 -7.26
CA GLU A 38 10.51 3.19 -6.67
C GLU A 38 10.82 3.11 -5.17
N VAL A 39 10.06 2.29 -4.43
CA VAL A 39 10.31 2.08 -3.00
C VAL A 39 11.65 1.36 -2.77
N TYR A 40 11.99 0.37 -3.59
CA TYR A 40 13.28 -0.30 -3.52
C TYR A 40 14.45 0.67 -3.70
N GLU A 41 14.42 1.48 -4.75
CA GLU A 41 15.46 2.47 -5.06
C GLU A 41 15.59 3.48 -3.92
N HIS A 42 14.46 4.01 -3.43
CA HIS A 42 14.45 4.94 -2.32
C HIS A 42 15.06 4.33 -1.04
N VAL A 43 14.69 3.09 -0.69
CA VAL A 43 15.25 2.38 0.47
C VAL A 43 16.73 2.06 0.25
N TYR A 44 17.14 1.74 -0.98
CA TYR A 44 18.54 1.45 -1.29
C TYR A 44 19.43 2.67 -1.09
N GLU A 45 18.98 3.85 -1.51
CA GLU A 45 19.73 5.10 -1.40
C GLU A 45 19.77 5.65 0.03
N THR A 46 18.66 5.53 0.76
CA THR A 46 18.49 6.16 2.08
C THR A 46 19.01 5.33 3.25
N VAL A 47 19.00 3.99 3.13
CA VAL A 47 19.44 3.12 4.22
C VAL A 47 20.93 2.80 4.07
N ASP A 48 21.73 3.32 5.00
CA ASP A 48 23.15 3.00 5.10
C ASP A 48 23.32 1.57 5.65
N ILE A 49 23.45 0.61 4.74
CA ILE A 49 23.69 -0.80 5.08
C ILE A 49 25.17 -1.09 4.93
N GLN A 50 25.86 -1.22 6.06
CA GLN A 50 27.25 -1.68 6.06
C GLN A 50 27.32 -3.16 5.66
N GLY A 51 27.89 -3.46 4.50
CA GLY A 51 28.02 -4.82 4.00
C GLY A 51 28.40 -4.89 2.52
N SER A 52 28.53 -6.12 1.99
CA SER A 52 28.72 -6.33 0.56
C SER A 52 27.47 -5.92 -0.24
N GLN A 53 27.64 -5.70 -1.56
CA GLN A 53 26.53 -5.30 -2.44
C GLN A 53 25.36 -6.28 -2.38
N ASP A 54 25.62 -7.59 -2.24
CA ASP A 54 24.59 -8.63 -2.11
C ASP A 54 23.81 -8.53 -0.80
N ILE A 55 24.51 -8.26 0.31
CA ILE A 55 23.88 -8.07 1.62
C ILE A 55 23.00 -6.83 1.59
N ARG A 56 23.49 -5.73 1.03
CA ARG A 56 22.73 -4.49 0.85
C ARG A 56 21.48 -4.74 -0.02
N ALA A 57 21.64 -5.36 -1.18
CA ALA A 57 20.52 -5.64 -2.07
C ALA A 57 19.45 -6.53 -1.43
N SER A 58 19.86 -7.57 -0.68
CA SER A 58 18.96 -8.47 0.04
C SER A 58 18.22 -7.77 1.18
N ALA A 59 18.94 -6.96 1.97
CA ALA A 59 18.35 -6.21 3.07
C ALA A 59 17.37 -5.14 2.57
N THR A 60 17.72 -4.39 1.51
CA THR A 60 16.81 -3.46 0.85
C THR A 60 15.56 -4.18 0.35
N ALA A 61 15.69 -5.31 -0.35
CA ALA A 61 14.53 -6.06 -0.85
C ALA A 61 13.58 -6.48 0.28
N LYS A 62 14.13 -6.97 1.39
CA LYS A 62 13.36 -7.32 2.59
C LYS A 62 12.67 -6.10 3.20
N ALA A 63 13.37 -4.97 3.29
CA ALA A 63 12.81 -3.72 3.80
C ALA A 63 11.69 -3.17 2.92
N THR A 64 11.83 -3.23 1.58
CA THR A 64 10.78 -2.88 0.63
C THR A 64 9.54 -3.75 0.84
N VAL A 65 9.71 -5.08 0.89
CA VAL A 65 8.59 -6.00 1.14
C VAL A 65 7.95 -5.73 2.50
N ALA A 66 8.75 -5.49 3.54
CA ALA A 66 8.25 -5.14 4.87
C ALA A 66 7.49 -3.81 4.88
N ALA A 67 7.92 -2.81 4.11
CA ALA A 67 7.22 -1.53 3.97
C ALA A 67 5.86 -1.71 3.28
N PHE A 68 5.79 -2.50 2.22
CA PHE A 68 4.51 -2.83 1.57
C PHE A 68 3.60 -3.65 2.49
N ALA A 69 4.14 -4.67 3.18
CA ALA A 69 3.37 -5.49 4.12
C ALA A 69 2.88 -4.68 5.33
N ALA A 70 3.68 -3.76 5.85
CA ALA A 70 3.27 -2.84 6.91
C ALA A 70 2.21 -1.83 6.42
N SER A 71 2.13 -1.62 5.10
CA SER A 71 1.11 -0.79 4.47
C SER A 71 -0.22 -1.51 4.25
N GLU A 72 -0.24 -2.85 4.36
CA GLU A 72 -1.48 -3.63 4.31
C GLU A 72 -2.33 -3.33 5.55
N GLY A 73 -3.48 -2.70 5.32
CA GLY A 73 -4.56 -2.59 6.30
C GLY A 73 -4.78 -1.22 6.93
N HIS A 74 -3.79 -0.31 6.94
CA HIS A 74 -3.88 0.89 7.77
C HIS A 74 -3.52 2.24 7.11
N ALA A 75 -2.89 2.27 5.93
CA ALA A 75 -2.32 3.51 5.40
C ALA A 75 -2.87 4.00 4.04
N HIS A 76 -3.64 3.18 3.31
CA HIS A 76 -4.10 3.55 1.97
C HIS A 76 -5.52 4.14 1.98
N PRO A 77 -5.74 5.29 1.30
CA PRO A 77 -7.07 5.83 1.04
C PRO A 77 -7.96 4.76 0.39
N ARG A 78 -9.15 4.57 0.92
CA ARG A 78 -10.14 3.62 0.40
C ARG A 78 -11.51 4.26 0.41
N VAL A 79 -12.33 3.93 -0.60
CA VAL A 79 -13.74 4.34 -0.63
C VAL A 79 -14.54 3.28 0.12
N VAL A 80 -15.36 3.72 1.08
CA VAL A 80 -16.25 2.85 1.83
C VAL A 80 -17.67 3.35 1.65
N GLU A 81 -18.53 2.49 1.09
CA GLU A 81 -19.95 2.77 0.93
C GLU A 81 -20.71 2.19 2.12
N LEU A 82 -21.42 3.05 2.85
CA LEU A 82 -22.23 2.64 4.00
C LEU A 82 -23.70 3.04 3.77
N PRO A 83 -24.65 2.10 3.90
CA PRO A 83 -26.07 2.45 3.83
C PRO A 83 -26.46 3.25 5.07
N LYS A 84 -27.14 4.38 4.88
CA LYS A 84 -27.68 5.18 5.98
C LYS A 84 -28.92 4.49 6.56
N THR A 85 -28.89 4.16 7.85
CA THR A 85 -30.03 3.61 8.58
C THR A 85 -30.61 4.65 9.56
N GLU A 86 -31.72 4.33 10.22
CA GLU A 86 -32.31 5.17 11.27
C GLU A 86 -31.37 5.36 12.47
N GLU A 87 -30.48 4.40 12.71
CA GLU A 87 -29.45 4.45 13.77
C GLU A 87 -28.17 5.21 13.34
N GLY A 88 -28.11 5.68 12.09
CA GLY A 88 -26.94 6.36 11.52
C GLY A 88 -25.94 5.41 10.86
N LEU A 89 -24.66 5.82 10.81
CA LEU A 89 -23.61 5.06 10.10
C LEU A 89 -22.80 4.12 11.02
N GLY A 90 -23.02 4.16 12.33
CA GLY A 90 -22.36 3.24 13.26
C GLY A 90 -20.90 3.57 13.62
N PHE A 91 -20.48 4.84 13.54
CA PHE A 91 -19.15 5.28 13.99
C PHE A 91 -19.18 6.71 14.53
N ASN A 92 -18.17 7.06 15.33
CA ASN A 92 -17.94 8.42 15.83
C ASN A 92 -16.70 9.02 15.17
N VAL A 93 -16.70 10.33 15.02
CA VAL A 93 -15.57 11.11 14.51
C VAL A 93 -14.97 12.01 15.59
N MET A 94 -13.75 12.46 15.38
CA MET A 94 -13.07 13.50 16.18
C MET A 94 -12.23 14.39 15.26
N GLY A 95 -11.76 15.52 15.79
CA GLY A 95 -11.01 16.52 15.03
C GLY A 95 -11.91 17.45 14.22
N GLY A 96 -11.37 18.01 13.15
CA GLY A 96 -12.03 18.99 12.31
C GLY A 96 -11.53 20.42 12.54
N LYS A 97 -12.11 21.36 11.80
CA LYS A 97 -11.64 22.75 11.71
C LYS A 97 -11.57 23.45 13.08
N GLU A 98 -12.54 23.21 13.95
CA GLU A 98 -12.57 23.81 15.30
C GLU A 98 -11.40 23.35 16.19
N GLN A 99 -10.87 22.15 15.94
CA GLN A 99 -9.75 21.55 16.66
C GLN A 99 -8.43 21.66 15.89
N ASN A 100 -8.40 22.42 14.78
CA ASN A 100 -7.27 22.56 13.86
C ASN A 100 -6.57 21.21 13.55
N SER A 101 -7.36 20.17 13.32
CA SER A 101 -6.87 18.80 13.11
C SER A 101 -7.68 18.08 12.03
N PRO A 102 -7.09 17.06 11.36
CA PRO A 102 -7.87 16.23 10.43
C PRO A 102 -9.01 15.50 11.13
N ILE A 103 -9.97 15.03 10.34
CA ILE A 103 -11.13 14.28 10.86
C ILE A 103 -10.77 12.80 10.91
N TYR A 104 -10.90 12.19 12.08
CA TYR A 104 -10.58 10.78 12.31
C TYR A 104 -11.77 10.00 12.85
N ILE A 105 -11.84 8.71 12.53
CA ILE A 105 -12.76 7.76 13.16
C ILE A 105 -12.28 7.46 14.58
N SER A 106 -12.97 8.00 15.57
CA SER A 106 -12.61 7.84 16.99
C SER A 106 -13.09 6.49 17.56
N ARG A 107 -14.23 5.99 17.07
CA ARG A 107 -14.83 4.73 17.52
C ARG A 107 -15.70 4.11 16.42
N ILE A 108 -15.64 2.79 16.29
CA ILE A 108 -16.63 1.98 15.58
C ILE A 108 -17.63 1.45 16.61
N ILE A 109 -18.93 1.58 16.34
CA ILE A 109 -20.00 1.16 17.26
C ILE A 109 -20.23 -0.35 17.07
N PRO A 110 -20.01 -1.20 18.09
CA PRO A 110 -20.20 -2.64 17.98
C PRO A 110 -21.62 -2.99 17.54
N GLY A 111 -21.73 -3.87 16.55
CA GLY A 111 -23.01 -4.27 15.95
C GLY A 111 -23.66 -3.20 15.06
N GLY A 112 -23.08 -2.01 14.93
CA GLY A 112 -23.57 -0.94 14.05
C GLY A 112 -23.26 -1.19 12.57
N VAL A 113 -23.71 -0.28 11.70
CA VAL A 113 -23.55 -0.42 10.23
C VAL A 113 -22.07 -0.51 9.82
N ALA A 114 -21.22 0.41 10.29
CA ALA A 114 -19.79 0.38 9.99
C ALA A 114 -19.07 -0.86 10.52
N ASP A 115 -19.47 -1.38 11.68
CA ASP A 115 -18.88 -2.60 12.26
C ASP A 115 -19.22 -3.84 11.42
N ARG A 116 -20.50 -4.01 11.07
CA ARG A 116 -20.98 -5.11 10.22
C ARG A 116 -20.39 -5.05 8.81
N HIS A 117 -20.15 -3.84 8.29
CA HIS A 117 -19.47 -3.65 7.01
C HIS A 117 -17.98 -3.98 7.09
N GLY A 118 -17.32 -3.65 8.21
CA GLY A 118 -15.92 -3.96 8.47
C GLY A 118 -14.88 -3.13 7.69
N GLY A 119 -15.33 -2.32 6.73
CA GLY A 119 -14.47 -1.49 5.87
C GLY A 119 -13.89 -0.22 6.53
N LEU A 120 -14.44 0.24 7.66
CA LEU A 120 -13.88 1.32 8.47
C LEU A 120 -13.22 0.78 9.74
N LYS A 121 -12.13 1.40 10.16
CA LYS A 121 -11.41 1.10 11.39
C LYS A 121 -11.21 2.36 12.23
N ARG A 122 -11.07 2.16 13.55
CA ARG A 122 -10.64 3.24 14.45
C ARG A 122 -9.26 3.74 14.01
N GLY A 123 -9.11 5.06 13.94
CA GLY A 123 -7.88 5.72 13.50
C GLY A 123 -7.85 6.06 12.00
N ASP A 124 -8.81 5.57 11.21
CA ASP A 124 -8.92 5.97 9.81
C ASP A 124 -9.18 7.49 9.72
N GLN A 125 -8.53 8.15 8.77
CA GLN A 125 -8.76 9.56 8.45
C GLN A 125 -9.83 9.68 7.37
N LEU A 126 -10.84 10.50 7.62
CA LEU A 126 -11.84 10.86 6.63
C LEU A 126 -11.25 11.93 5.71
N LEU A 127 -11.06 11.59 4.44
CA LEU A 127 -10.51 12.50 3.43
C LEU A 127 -11.62 13.25 2.68
N SER A 128 -12.70 12.54 2.33
CA SER A 128 -13.89 13.13 1.72
C SER A 128 -15.12 12.27 2.02
N VAL A 129 -16.29 12.90 1.98
CA VAL A 129 -17.60 12.23 2.07
C VAL A 129 -18.46 12.69 0.92
N ASN A 130 -18.84 11.77 0.03
CA ASN A 130 -19.67 12.05 -1.15
C ASN A 130 -19.14 13.22 -2.01
N GLY A 131 -17.81 13.36 -2.11
CA GLY A 131 -17.16 14.41 -2.91
C GLY A 131 -16.95 15.75 -2.20
N VAL A 132 -17.25 15.84 -0.89
CA VAL A 132 -16.95 16.99 -0.02
C VAL A 132 -15.74 16.70 0.85
#